data_AF-A0A4R7SQP4-F1
#
_entry.id   AF-A0A4R7SQP4-F1
#
_cell.length_a   1.000
_cell.length_b   1.000
_cell.length_c   1.000
_cell.angle_alpha   90.00
_cell.angle_beta   90.00
_cell.angle_gamma   90.00
#
_symmetry.space_group_name_H-M   'P 1'
#
loop_
_entity.id
_entity.type
_entity.pdbx_description
1 polymer ?
#
loop_
_entity_poly.entity_id
_entity_poly.type
_entity_poly.pdbx_seq_one_letter_code
_entity_poly.pdbx_strand_id
1 'polypeptide(L)' 'MTYAEFRTHIQRHLEKQSRGATWQELRDTLKLPYERPCPEWTRRLEEEIGLVRRKGHGRSLHWTLASFNHS' A
#
# COMPACT_ATOMS: atom_id res chain seq x y z
N MET A 1 0.17 -14.66 8.05
CA MET A 1 -0.13 -13.96 6.79
C MET A 1 1.06 -14.11 5.85
N THR A 2 0.84 -14.47 4.58
CA THR A 2 1.92 -14.59 3.59
C THR A 2 2.09 -13.29 2.80
N TYR A 3 3.22 -13.12 2.12
CA TYR A 3 3.45 -11.98 1.25
C TYR A 3 2.42 -11.89 0.11
N ALA A 4 1.99 -13.03 -0.44
CA ALA A 4 0.95 -13.06 -1.49
C ALA A 4 -0.38 -12.48 -1.00
N GLU A 5 -0.85 -12.93 0.17
CA GLU A 5 -2.08 -12.40 0.78
C GLU A 5 -1.93 -10.90 1.08
N PHE A 6 -0.79 -10.49 1.64
CA PHE A 6 -0.48 -9.09 1.89
C PHE A 6 -0.55 -8.24 0.64
N ARG A 7 0.13 -8.68 -0.43
CA ARG A 7 0.11 -8.01 -1.72
C ARG A 7 -1.31 -7.88 -2.26
N THR A 8 -2.07 -8.97 -2.30
CA THR A 8 -3.43 -8.97 -2.86
C THR A 8 -4.36 -8.07 -2.05
N HIS A 9 -4.28 -8.08 -0.73
CA HIS A 9 -5.08 -7.21 0.12
C HIS A 9 -4.75 -5.72 -0.06
N ILE A 10 -3.46 -5.37 -0.05
CA ILE A 10 -2.99 -4.00 -0.27
C ILE A 10 -3.40 -3.53 -1.67
N GLN A 11 -3.14 -4.34 -2.70
CA GLN A 11 -3.48 -4.03 -4.08
C GLN A 11 -4.98 -3.76 -4.23
N ARG A 12 -5.84 -4.71 -3.84
CA ARG A 12 -7.30 -4.53 -3.94
C ARG A 12 -7.82 -3.33 -3.19
N HIS A 13 -7.22 -3.00 -2.04
CA HIS A 13 -7.61 -1.83 -1.27
C HIS A 13 -7.20 -0.53 -1.99
N LEU A 14 -5.97 -0.45 -2.47
CA LEU A 14 -5.46 0.72 -3.20
C LEU A 14 -6.11 0.89 -4.58
N GLU A 15 -6.51 -0.20 -5.25
CA GLU A 15 -7.29 -0.12 -6.49
C GLU A 15 -8.69 0.47 -6.26
N LYS A 16 -9.31 0.15 -5.12
CA LYS A 16 -10.60 0.75 -4.73
C LYS A 16 -10.45 2.20 -4.28
N GLN A 17 -9.30 2.57 -3.72
CA GLN A 17 -9.00 3.92 -3.30
C GLN A 17 -8.06 4.62 -4.30
N SER A 18 -8.64 5.27 -5.31
CA SER A 18 -7.86 6.02 -6.31
C SER A 18 -6.98 7.13 -5.72
N ARG A 19 -7.23 7.57 -4.48
CA ARG A 19 -6.41 8.57 -3.77
C ARG A 19 -5.20 7.96 -3.05
N GLY A 20 -5.09 6.63 -3.03
CA GLY A 20 -4.19 5.90 -2.15
C GLY A 20 -4.67 5.84 -0.71
N ALA A 21 -3.89 5.16 0.13
CA ALA A 21 -4.14 5.03 1.56
C ALA A 21 -2.84 5.14 2.35
N THR A 22 -2.91 5.53 3.62
CA THR A 22 -1.74 5.49 4.50
C THR A 22 -1.48 4.07 4.99
N TRP A 23 -0.24 3.78 5.43
CA TRP A 23 0.06 2.52 6.13
C TRP A 23 -0.90 2.27 7.32
N GLN A 24 -1.26 3.33 8.04
CA GLN A 24 -2.13 3.22 9.20
C GLN A 24 -3.55 2.81 8.81
N GLU A 25 -4.10 3.36 7.73
CA GLU A 25 -5.41 2.97 7.17
C GLU A 25 -5.40 1.56 6.61
N LEU A 26 -4.34 1.18 5.89
CA LEU A 26 -4.17 -0.18 5.39
C LEU A 26 -4.09 -1.17 6.56
N ARG A 27 -3.33 -0.85 7.61
CA ARG A 27 -3.22 -1.66 8.82
C ARG A 27 -4.55 -1.80 9.55
N ASP A 28 -5.28 -0.70 9.69
CA ASP A 28 -6.58 -0.69 10.38
C ASP A 28 -7.63 -1.47 9.59
N THR A 29 -7.76 -1.18 8.30
CA THR A 29 -8.74 -1.82 7.42
C THR A 29 -8.46 -3.31 7.21
N LEU A 30 -7.19 -3.66 6.98
CA LEU A 30 -6.77 -5.04 6.74
C LEU A 30 -6.46 -5.78 8.06
N LYS A 31 -6.62 -5.11 9.21
CA LYS A 31 -6.32 -5.62 10.56
C LYS A 31 -4.96 -6.32 10.64
N LEU A 32 -3.94 -5.68 10.07
CA LEU A 32 -2.61 -6.26 10.00
C LEU A 32 -1.99 -6.31 11.40
N PRO A 33 -1.38 -7.44 11.81
CA PRO A 33 -0.73 -7.58 13.12
C PRO A 33 0.64 -6.86 13.20
N TYR A 34 1.00 -6.08 12.18
CA TYR A 34 2.30 -5.43 12.05
C TYR A 34 2.19 -3.95 12.39
N GLU A 35 3.07 -3.45 13.27
CA GLU A 35 3.15 -2.01 13.55
C GLU A 35 3.71 -1.22 12.37
N ARG A 36 4.66 -1.79 11.63
CA ARG A 36 5.37 -1.13 10.52
C ARG A 36 5.43 -2.03 9.29
N PRO A 37 5.44 -1.46 8.07
CA PRO A 37 5.57 -2.24 6.86
C PRO A 37 7.00 -2.78 6.75
N CYS A 38 7.15 -4.07 6.42
CA CYS A 38 8.46 -4.64 6.15
C CYS A 38 9.05 -4.00 4.88
N PRO A 39 10.31 -3.51 4.92
CA PRO A 39 10.93 -2.85 3.77
C PRO A 39 11.10 -3.79 2.58
N GLU A 40 11.37 -5.08 2.82
CA GLU A 40 11.47 -6.10 1.76
C GLU A 40 10.16 -6.28 1.00
N TRP A 41 9.04 -6.40 1.73
CA TRP A 41 7.72 -6.54 1.11
C TRP A 41 7.32 -5.27 0.38
N THR A 42 7.59 -4.11 0.98
CA THR A 42 7.31 -2.81 0.35
C THR A 42 8.04 -2.71 -0.99
N ARG A 43 9.33 -3.06 -1.03
CA ARG A 43 10.15 -3.02 -2.23
C ARG A 43 9.63 -4.00 -3.30
N ARG A 44 9.21 -5.20 -2.91
CA ARG A 44 8.55 -6.12 -3.84
C ARG A 44 7.22 -5.58 -4.36
N LEU A 45 6.41 -4.91 -3.55
CA LEU A 45 5.18 -4.27 -4.02
C LEU A 45 5.47 -3.14 -5.02
N GLU A 46 6.53 -2.37 -4.79
CA GLU A 46 6.98 -1.32 -5.71
C GLU A 46 7.33 -1.93 -7.09
N GLU A 47 8.01 -3.08 -7.12
CA GLU A 47 8.38 -3.77 -8.36
C GLU A 47 7.23 -4.59 -8.99
N GLU A 48 6.40 -5.26 -8.19
CA GLU A 48 5.39 -6.20 -8.68
C GLU A 48 4.05 -5.55 -9.03
N ILE A 49 3.59 -4.59 -8.23
CA ILE A 49 2.29 -3.92 -8.43
C ILE A 49 2.44 -2.43 -8.73
N GLY A 50 3.68 -1.94 -8.87
CA GLY A 50 3.93 -0.52 -9.10
C GLY A 50 3.50 0.34 -7.91
N LEU A 51 3.65 -0.16 -6.69
CA LEU A 51 3.38 0.64 -5.49
C LEU A 51 4.27 1.89 -5.49
N VAL A 52 3.70 3.04 -5.16
CA VAL A 52 4.40 4.32 -5.04
C VAL A 52 4.09 4.92 -3.69
N ARG A 53 5.14 5.24 -2.94
CA ARG A 53 5.04 5.93 -1.65
C ARG A 53 5.26 7.41 -1.87
N ARG A 54 4.21 8.21 -1.76
CA ARG A 54 4.28 9.67 -1.80
C ARG A 54 4.21 10.22 -0.38
N LYS A 55 4.91 11.32 -0.10
CA LYS A 55 4.69 12.07 1.13
C LYS A 55 3.27 12.62 1.08
N GLY A 56 2.42 12.17 1.99
CA GLY A 56 1.07 12.70 2.16
C GLY A 56 1.08 14.02 2.91
N HIS A 57 -0.10 14.44 3.38
CA HIS A 57 -0.21 15.64 4.21
C HIS A 57 0.43 15.38 5.59
N GLY A 58 1.58 15.99 5.86
CA GLY A 58 2.31 15.84 7.13
C GLY A 58 3.41 14.78 7.11
N ARG A 59 3.51 13.96 8.18
CA ARG A 59 4.56 12.92 8.35
C ARG A 59 4.17 11.55 7.80
N SER A 60 2.93 11.40 7.31
CA SER A 60 2.42 10.12 6.85
C SER A 60 2.79 9.86 5.38
N LEU A 61 3.26 8.64 5.10
CA LEU A 61 3.49 8.18 3.74
C LEU A 61 2.17 7.65 3.17
N HIS A 62 1.75 8.21 2.04
CA HIS A 62 0.64 7.71 1.24
C HIS A 62 1.12 6.67 0.24
N TRP A 63 0.44 5.54 0.24
CA TRP A 63 0.69 4.42 -0.64
C TRP A 63 -0.34 4.51 -1.76
N THR A 64 0.14 4.53 -3.00
CA THR A 64 -0.68 4.65 -4.22
C THR A 64 -0.17 3.65 -5.25
N LEU A 65 -1.01 3.21 -6.19
CA LEU A 65 -0.55 2.38 -7.31
C LEU A 65 -0.26 3.27 -8.52
N ALA A 66 0.90 3.09 -9.15
CA ALA A 66 1.28 3.83 -10.36
C ALA A 66 0.31 3.60 -11.53
N SER A 67 -0.32 2.42 -11.58
CA SER A 67 -1.20 2.00 -12.68
C SER A 67 -2.57 2.70 -12.71
N PHE A 68 -2.90 3.55 -11.74
CA PHE A 68 -4.17 4.29 -11.70
C PHE A 68 -4.11 5.68 -12.35
N ASN A 69 -3.15 5.91 -13.25
CA ASN A 69 -3.16 7.08 -14.12
C ASN A 69 -4.00 6.80 -15.37
N HIS A 70 -5.32 6.74 -15.19
CA HIS A 70 -6.26 6.70 -16.30
C HIS A 70 -6.28 8.09 -16.95
N SER A 71 -5.53 8.25 -18.05
CA SER A 71 -5.72 9.33 -19.03
C SER A 71 -6.68 8.87 -20.10
#